data_AF-G2GXJ8-F1
#
_entry.id   AF-G2GXJ8-F1
#
_cell.length_a   1.000
_cell.length_b   1.000
_cell.length_c   1.000
_cell.angle_alpha   90.00
_cell.angle_beta   90.00
_cell.angle_gamma   90.00
#
_symmetry.space_group_name_H-M   'P 1'
#
loop_
_entity.id
_entity.type
_entity.pdbx_description
1 polymer ?
#
loop_
_entity_poly.entity_id
_entity_poly.type
_entity_poly.pdbx_seq_one_letter_code
_entity_poly.pdbx_strand_id
1 'polypeptide(L)'
;MEIIYRPPGNYFNTTRLNLRRIRRVIKATSLQEATKMGLFDKIFDKFLRNGGKRKRIIELYQQLTEPDSCESSENTPIKMASKFNKLREIANEDYKHDFQIAIHQDMEQPDRWSYSFSIEKHLIYQSELLDYRYENNFNELCALKIGNDFENDFDECKEHLSQENFIASRIQTMSDNKSVIEKIHKELDNPNYAKDKLLGLFDAENSDDIFFVHFKSDLPELSRHVLELSNRGNENGEFRGSLLKKAIQESHYKNLRELCSHGFMTKDDSLLVYFSTPHKFNLINYIGKDNLGNVQHILRNKKVGNTNLCELFKLDLPERVS
;
A
#
# COMPACT_ATOMS: atom_id res chain seq x y z
N MET A 1 -1.95 -47.39 -26.65
CA MET A 1 -3.34 -47.33 -26.16
C MET A 1 -3.30 -46.60 -24.84
N GLU A 2 -3.66 -45.33 -24.84
CA GLU A 2 -3.86 -44.58 -23.60
C GLU A 2 -5.29 -44.08 -23.57
N ILE A 3 -5.97 -44.48 -22.50
CA ILE A 3 -7.38 -44.24 -22.23
C ILE A 3 -7.50 -42.80 -21.72
N ILE A 4 -8.06 -41.92 -22.55
CA ILE A 4 -8.44 -40.57 -22.12
C ILE A 4 -9.79 -40.66 -21.40
N TYR A 5 -9.75 -40.53 -20.08
CA TYR A 5 -10.93 -40.39 -19.24
C TYR A 5 -11.50 -38.97 -19.36
N ARG A 6 -12.78 -38.85 -19.72
CA ARG A 6 -13.55 -37.60 -19.66
C ARG A 6 -14.28 -37.52 -18.32
N PRO A 7 -14.28 -36.36 -17.65
CA PRO A 7 -15.35 -35.97 -16.75
C PRO A 7 -16.47 -35.22 -17.52
N PRO A 8 -17.74 -35.44 -17.18
CA PRO A 8 -18.89 -34.77 -17.80
C PRO A 8 -19.08 -33.35 -17.26
N GLY A 9 -19.67 -32.49 -18.09
CA GLY A 9 -19.74 -31.06 -17.85
C GLY A 9 -20.62 -30.62 -16.69
N ASN A 10 -20.42 -29.36 -16.30
CA ASN A 10 -21.45 -28.55 -15.68
C ASN A 10 -21.40 -27.12 -16.20
N TYR A 11 -22.60 -26.57 -16.34
CA TYR A 11 -23.00 -25.39 -17.07
C TYR A 11 -22.39 -24.09 -16.53
N PHE A 12 -21.45 -23.50 -17.24
CA PHE A 12 -21.32 -22.04 -17.27
C PHE A 12 -21.98 -21.55 -18.52
N ASN A 13 -23.17 -20.98 -18.36
CA ASN A 13 -23.85 -20.23 -19.39
C ASN A 13 -23.03 -18.97 -19.65
N THR A 14 -21.97 -19.08 -20.46
CA THR A 14 -21.26 -17.94 -20.99
C THR A 14 -22.22 -17.21 -21.92
N THR A 15 -22.93 -16.20 -21.40
CA THR A 15 -23.52 -15.18 -22.25
C THR A 15 -22.38 -14.46 -22.96
N ARG A 16 -21.99 -14.99 -24.12
CA ARG A 16 -21.09 -14.34 -25.08
C ARG A 16 -21.58 -12.92 -25.29
N LEU A 17 -20.75 -11.97 -24.86
CA LEU A 17 -20.94 -10.55 -25.07
C LEU A 17 -21.11 -10.30 -26.57
N ASN A 18 -22.29 -9.83 -26.96
CA ASN A 18 -22.54 -9.41 -28.32
C ASN A 18 -21.71 -8.15 -28.60
N LEU A 19 -20.67 -8.26 -29.43
CA LEU A 19 -19.76 -7.17 -29.81
C LEU A 19 -20.50 -5.94 -30.40
N ARG A 20 -21.73 -6.11 -30.95
CA ARG A 20 -22.59 -4.99 -31.36
C ARG A 20 -23.20 -4.22 -30.17
N ARG A 21 -23.43 -4.86 -29.02
CA ARG A 21 -23.85 -4.19 -27.77
C ARG A 21 -22.69 -3.40 -27.15
N ILE A 22 -21.48 -3.96 -27.14
CA ILE A 22 -20.27 -3.28 -26.66
C ILE A 22 -19.96 -2.01 -27.47
N ARG A 23 -20.10 -2.05 -28.81
CA ARG A 23 -19.93 -0.85 -29.67
C ARG A 23 -21.00 0.23 -29.49
N ARG A 24 -22.18 -0.10 -28.93
CA ARG A 24 -23.20 0.90 -28.57
C ARG A 24 -22.95 1.52 -27.20
N VAL A 25 -22.36 0.76 -26.28
CA VAL A 25 -21.98 1.24 -24.93
C VAL A 25 -20.88 2.31 -25.00
N ILE A 26 -19.95 2.21 -25.96
CA ILE A 26 -18.89 3.21 -26.21
C ILE A 26 -19.45 4.58 -26.68
N LYS A 27 -20.73 4.64 -27.08
CA LYS A 27 -21.39 5.89 -27.55
C LYS A 27 -22.34 6.51 -26.53
N ALA A 28 -22.43 5.98 -25.30
CA ALA A 28 -23.37 6.49 -24.32
C ALA A 28 -22.92 7.87 -23.82
N THR A 29 -23.64 8.94 -24.19
CA THR A 29 -23.31 10.33 -23.82
C THR A 29 -24.17 10.87 -22.68
N SER A 30 -25.03 10.04 -22.06
CA SER A 30 -25.90 10.48 -20.96
C SER A 30 -26.30 9.39 -19.94
N LEU A 31 -26.71 9.83 -18.74
CA LEU A 31 -27.26 8.98 -17.67
C LEU A 31 -28.37 8.02 -18.15
N GLN A 32 -29.26 8.48 -19.04
CA GLN A 32 -30.38 7.67 -19.53
C GLN A 32 -29.92 6.47 -20.37
N GLU A 33 -28.78 6.56 -21.05
CA GLU A 33 -28.21 5.44 -21.80
C GLU A 33 -27.49 4.44 -20.89
N ALA A 34 -26.69 4.91 -19.92
CA ALA A 34 -26.03 4.06 -18.94
C ALA A 34 -27.04 3.26 -18.09
N THR A 35 -28.18 3.88 -17.74
CA THR A 35 -29.29 3.26 -17.01
C THR A 35 -30.03 2.23 -17.87
N LYS A 36 -30.33 2.54 -19.15
CA LYS A 36 -30.95 1.59 -20.09
C LYS A 36 -30.05 0.38 -20.42
N MET A 37 -28.75 0.49 -20.20
CA MET A 37 -27.76 -0.54 -20.47
C MET A 37 -27.41 -1.42 -19.26
N GLY A 38 -28.02 -1.18 -18.09
CA GLY A 38 -27.83 -1.98 -16.86
C GLY A 38 -26.46 -1.80 -16.20
N LEU A 39 -25.71 -0.76 -16.56
CA LEU A 39 -24.40 -0.47 -15.96
C LEU A 39 -24.56 -0.04 -14.50
N PHE A 40 -25.55 0.81 -14.21
CA PHE A 40 -25.84 1.21 -12.83
C PHE A 40 -26.26 0.03 -11.97
N ASP A 41 -27.16 -0.83 -12.46
CA ASP A 41 -27.56 -2.01 -11.70
C ASP A 41 -26.37 -2.93 -11.43
N LYS A 42 -25.44 -3.10 -12.40
CA LYS A 42 -24.16 -3.79 -12.16
C LYS A 42 -23.26 -3.08 -11.16
N ILE A 43 -23.13 -1.75 -11.23
CA ILE A 43 -22.35 -0.96 -10.26
C ILE A 43 -22.94 -1.15 -8.85
N PHE A 44 -24.25 -1.07 -8.70
CA PHE A 44 -24.93 -1.28 -7.42
C PHE A 44 -24.84 -2.72 -6.91
N ASP A 45 -25.12 -3.71 -7.76
CA ASP A 45 -25.18 -5.12 -7.37
C ASP A 45 -23.78 -5.70 -7.12
N LYS A 46 -22.79 -5.34 -7.94
CA LYS A 46 -21.43 -5.87 -7.87
C LYS A 46 -20.56 -5.02 -6.97
N PHE A 47 -20.54 -3.70 -7.16
CA PHE A 47 -19.48 -2.88 -6.57
C PHE A 47 -19.85 -2.21 -5.25
N LEU A 48 -21.10 -2.12 -4.82
CA LEU A 48 -21.49 -1.23 -3.71
C LEU A 48 -22.09 -1.98 -2.52
N ARG A 49 -21.55 -1.77 -1.31
CA ARG A 49 -22.06 -2.41 -0.09
C ARG A 49 -23.48 -1.92 0.27
N ASN A 50 -24.41 -2.85 0.53
CA ASN A 50 -25.70 -2.67 1.22
C ASN A 50 -26.39 -1.30 1.03
N GLY A 51 -26.63 -0.89 -0.22
CA GLY A 51 -27.47 0.28 -0.50
C GLY A 51 -26.90 1.63 -0.04
N GLY A 52 -25.59 1.88 -0.23
CA GLY A 52 -25.05 3.25 -0.19
C GLY A 52 -25.96 4.21 -0.97
N LYS A 53 -26.19 5.43 -0.45
CA LYS A 53 -27.26 6.34 -0.91
C LYS A 53 -27.28 6.43 -2.45
N ARG A 54 -28.17 5.66 -3.10
CA ARG A 54 -28.26 5.46 -4.56
C ARG A 54 -28.20 6.78 -5.32
N LYS A 55 -28.91 7.79 -4.79
CA LYS A 55 -28.93 9.16 -5.29
C LYS A 55 -27.53 9.80 -5.35
N ARG A 56 -26.75 9.72 -4.27
CA ARG A 56 -25.40 10.31 -4.19
C ARG A 56 -24.42 9.65 -5.17
N ILE A 57 -24.57 8.36 -5.38
CA ILE A 57 -23.71 7.58 -6.30
C ILE A 57 -24.04 7.94 -7.74
N ILE A 58 -25.33 8.05 -8.07
CA ILE A 58 -25.80 8.56 -9.36
C ILE A 58 -25.29 9.98 -9.59
N GLU A 59 -25.43 10.87 -8.59
CA GLU A 59 -24.94 12.25 -8.66
C GLU A 59 -23.43 12.32 -8.92
N LEU A 60 -22.62 11.57 -8.16
CA LEU A 60 -21.16 11.53 -8.36
C LEU A 60 -20.78 11.00 -9.74
N TYR A 61 -21.45 9.94 -10.20
CA TYR A 61 -21.21 9.38 -11.52
C TYR A 61 -21.57 10.37 -12.63
N GLN A 62 -22.70 11.07 -12.50
CA GLN A 62 -23.11 12.11 -13.46
C GLN A 62 -22.10 13.25 -13.55
N GLN A 63 -21.60 13.72 -12.41
CA GLN A 63 -20.58 14.76 -12.37
C GLN A 63 -19.28 14.34 -13.06
N LEU A 64 -19.00 13.04 -13.15
CA LEU A 64 -17.84 12.49 -13.84
C LEU A 64 -18.07 12.32 -15.34
N THR A 65 -19.27 11.88 -15.75
CA THR A 65 -19.59 11.63 -17.17
C THR A 65 -20.03 12.87 -17.94
N GLU A 66 -20.61 13.84 -17.25
CA GLU A 66 -21.12 15.10 -17.82
C GLU A 66 -20.56 16.30 -17.04
N PRO A 67 -19.22 16.49 -16.99
CA PRO A 67 -18.60 17.53 -16.16
C PRO A 67 -19.03 18.95 -16.55
N ASP A 68 -19.36 19.21 -17.83
CA ASP A 68 -19.83 20.51 -18.29
C ASP A 68 -21.15 20.97 -17.65
N SER A 69 -21.88 20.04 -17.01
CA SER A 69 -23.07 20.36 -16.21
C SER A 69 -22.74 20.96 -14.83
N CYS A 70 -21.46 20.91 -14.41
CA CYS A 70 -20.95 21.47 -13.17
C CYS A 70 -20.33 22.86 -13.39
N GLU A 71 -20.14 23.60 -12.30
CA GLU A 71 -19.34 24.83 -12.35
C GLU A 71 -17.93 24.54 -12.88
N SER A 72 -17.37 25.41 -13.73
CA SER A 72 -16.05 25.21 -14.33
C SER A 72 -14.94 25.02 -13.28
N SER A 73 -15.08 25.66 -12.12
CA SER A 73 -14.16 25.52 -10.99
C SER A 73 -14.13 24.10 -10.40
N GLU A 74 -15.15 23.27 -10.67
CA GLU A 74 -15.31 21.88 -10.20
C GLU A 74 -14.77 20.84 -11.19
N ASN A 75 -14.30 21.28 -12.37
CA ASN A 75 -13.85 20.42 -13.46
C ASN A 75 -12.32 20.35 -13.58
N THR A 76 -11.59 20.85 -12.57
CA THR A 76 -10.13 20.69 -12.53
C THR A 76 -9.76 19.21 -12.38
N PRO A 77 -8.60 18.77 -12.91
CA PRO A 77 -8.19 17.37 -12.84
C PRO A 77 -8.23 16.78 -11.44
N ILE A 78 -7.78 17.55 -10.44
CA ILE A 78 -7.75 17.07 -9.05
C ILE A 78 -9.14 16.92 -8.45
N LYS A 79 -10.10 17.80 -8.77
CA LYS A 79 -11.47 17.72 -8.27
C LYS A 79 -12.23 16.57 -8.94
N MET A 80 -12.02 16.38 -10.24
CA MET A 80 -12.54 15.24 -11.00
C MET A 80 -12.02 13.92 -10.41
N ALA A 81 -10.73 13.81 -10.13
CA ALA A 81 -10.14 12.64 -9.49
C ALA A 81 -10.63 12.44 -8.04
N SER A 82 -10.84 13.52 -7.28
CA SER A 82 -11.43 13.44 -5.95
C SER A 82 -12.86 12.87 -5.99
N LYS A 83 -13.69 13.29 -6.95
CA LYS A 83 -15.04 12.71 -7.17
C LYS A 83 -14.95 11.22 -7.52
N PHE A 84 -14.01 10.84 -8.38
CA PHE A 84 -13.78 9.43 -8.73
C PHE A 84 -13.31 8.60 -7.52
N ASN A 85 -12.41 9.13 -6.69
CA ASN A 85 -11.98 8.46 -5.47
C ASN A 85 -13.10 8.32 -4.44
N LYS A 86 -13.98 9.33 -4.29
CA LYS A 86 -15.18 9.20 -3.46
C LYS A 86 -16.09 8.07 -3.94
N LEU A 87 -16.18 7.85 -5.27
CA LEU A 87 -16.92 6.71 -5.81
C LEU A 87 -16.24 5.37 -5.46
N ARG A 88 -14.91 5.31 -5.59
CA ARG A 88 -14.09 4.14 -5.20
C ARG A 88 -14.20 3.84 -3.70
N GLU A 89 -14.24 4.84 -2.83
CA GLU A 89 -14.39 4.67 -1.37
C GLU A 89 -15.73 4.07 -0.96
N ILE A 90 -16.78 4.26 -1.76
CA ILE A 90 -18.11 3.67 -1.51
C ILE A 90 -18.18 2.22 -2.02
N ALA A 91 -17.21 1.81 -2.84
CA ALA A 91 -17.15 0.45 -3.36
C ALA A 91 -16.84 -0.58 -2.27
N ASN A 92 -17.31 -1.81 -2.46
CA ASN A 92 -16.89 -2.95 -1.69
C ASN A 92 -15.38 -3.17 -1.92
N GLU A 93 -14.68 -3.52 -0.85
CA GLU A 93 -13.23 -3.69 -0.82
C GLU A 93 -12.75 -4.62 -1.94
N ASP A 94 -13.47 -5.73 -2.18
CA ASP A 94 -13.15 -6.71 -3.21
C ASP A 94 -13.13 -6.15 -4.64
N TYR A 95 -13.66 -4.95 -4.88
CA TYR A 95 -13.73 -4.34 -6.21
C TYR A 95 -13.07 -2.96 -6.29
N LYS A 96 -12.36 -2.52 -5.25
CA LYS A 96 -11.62 -1.25 -5.32
C LYS A 96 -10.52 -1.26 -6.40
N HIS A 97 -9.95 -2.43 -6.68
CA HIS A 97 -8.92 -2.63 -7.71
C HIS A 97 -9.45 -2.44 -9.15
N ASP A 98 -10.76 -2.56 -9.35
CA ASP A 98 -11.39 -2.30 -10.65
C ASP A 98 -11.46 -0.80 -10.98
N PHE A 99 -11.27 0.09 -10.00
CA PHE A 99 -11.25 1.54 -10.22
C PHE A 99 -9.84 2.01 -10.60
N GLN A 100 -9.68 2.51 -11.82
CA GLN A 100 -8.38 2.86 -12.37
C GLN A 100 -8.34 4.32 -12.84
N ILE A 101 -7.24 4.99 -12.49
CA ILE A 101 -6.85 6.28 -13.05
C ILE A 101 -5.67 6.01 -14.00
N ALA A 102 -5.80 6.39 -15.26
CA ALA A 102 -4.69 6.34 -16.22
C ALA A 102 -4.25 7.76 -16.60
N ILE A 103 -2.94 7.96 -16.70
CA ILE A 103 -2.30 9.19 -17.16
C ILE A 103 -1.68 8.89 -18.52
N HIS A 104 -2.01 9.71 -19.51
CA HIS A 104 -1.52 9.57 -20.87
C HIS A 104 -0.70 10.81 -21.21
N GLN A 105 0.61 10.64 -21.41
CA GLN A 105 1.47 11.69 -21.95
C GLN A 105 1.55 11.57 -23.46
N ASP A 106 1.53 12.72 -24.14
CA ASP A 106 1.80 12.77 -25.57
C ASP A 106 3.31 12.61 -25.80
N MET A 107 3.70 11.56 -26.52
CA MET A 107 5.10 11.24 -26.79
C MET A 107 5.77 12.27 -27.72
N GLU A 108 4.99 12.96 -28.56
CA GLU A 108 5.48 14.00 -29.46
C GLU A 108 5.52 15.37 -28.78
N GLN A 109 4.66 15.59 -27.77
CA GLN A 109 4.58 16.82 -26.99
C GLN A 109 4.52 16.48 -25.49
N PRO A 110 5.66 16.23 -24.82
CA PRO A 110 5.71 15.78 -23.42
C PRO A 110 5.01 16.72 -22.44
N ASP A 111 4.92 17.98 -22.82
CA ASP A 111 4.23 19.06 -22.11
C ASP A 111 2.70 18.89 -22.10
N ARG A 112 2.18 18.00 -22.94
CA ARG A 112 0.78 17.71 -23.08
C ARG A 112 0.43 16.34 -22.52
N TRP A 113 -0.68 16.31 -21.79
CA TRP A 113 -1.12 15.13 -21.10
C TRP A 113 -2.64 15.08 -21.03
N SER A 114 -3.17 13.89 -20.81
CA SER A 114 -4.59 13.69 -20.51
C SER A 114 -4.73 12.62 -19.45
N TYR A 115 -5.92 12.47 -18.92
CA TYR A 115 -6.22 11.44 -17.95
C TYR A 115 -7.58 10.81 -18.20
N SER A 116 -7.74 9.59 -17.70
CA SER A 116 -8.99 8.85 -17.80
C SER A 116 -9.32 8.11 -16.53
N PHE A 117 -10.62 7.92 -16.31
CA PHE A 117 -11.15 7.10 -15.24
C PHE A 117 -11.88 5.91 -15.82
N SER A 118 -11.60 4.72 -15.29
CA SER A 118 -12.31 3.51 -15.69
C SER A 118 -12.70 2.66 -14.49
N ILE A 119 -13.81 1.93 -14.64
CA ILE A 119 -14.26 0.90 -13.71
C ILE A 119 -14.29 -0.42 -14.49
N GLU A 120 -13.50 -1.39 -14.05
CA GLU A 120 -13.22 -2.62 -14.78
C GLU A 120 -12.69 -2.28 -16.19
N LYS A 121 -13.45 -2.58 -17.25
CA LYS A 121 -13.10 -2.30 -18.65
C LYS A 121 -13.87 -1.09 -19.21
N HIS A 122 -14.62 -0.39 -18.37
CA HIS A 122 -15.52 0.68 -18.78
C HIS A 122 -14.88 2.03 -18.54
N LEU A 123 -14.61 2.76 -19.62
CA LEU A 123 -14.21 4.16 -19.57
C LEU A 123 -15.39 5.01 -19.09
N ILE A 124 -15.20 5.70 -17.98
CA ILE A 124 -16.19 6.61 -17.39
C ILE A 124 -15.97 8.03 -17.89
N TYR A 125 -14.70 8.44 -17.96
CA TYR A 125 -14.31 9.78 -18.35
C TYR A 125 -12.94 9.76 -19.02
N GLN A 126 -12.77 10.62 -20.01
CA GLN A 126 -11.50 10.92 -20.65
C GLN A 126 -11.41 12.44 -20.77
N SER A 127 -10.33 13.02 -20.28
CA SER A 127 -10.10 14.45 -20.42
C SER A 127 -9.70 14.79 -21.85
N GLU A 128 -9.92 16.05 -22.23
CA GLU A 128 -9.20 16.65 -23.34
C GLU A 128 -7.69 16.66 -23.08
N LEU A 129 -6.92 17.01 -24.11
CA LEU A 129 -5.49 17.18 -24.00
C LEU A 129 -5.17 18.49 -23.27
N LEU A 130 -4.50 18.39 -22.13
CA LEU A 130 -4.12 19.48 -21.24
C LEU A 130 -2.65 19.82 -21.44
N ASP A 131 -2.28 21.05 -21.11
CA ASP A 131 -0.90 21.54 -21.20
C ASP A 131 -0.40 21.90 -19.80
N TYR A 132 0.71 21.30 -19.39
CA TYR A 132 1.25 21.45 -18.02
C TYR A 132 1.55 22.90 -17.64
N ARG A 133 1.79 23.78 -18.62
CA ARG A 133 2.12 25.20 -18.38
C ARG A 133 0.93 25.99 -17.86
N TYR A 134 -0.28 25.49 -18.09
CA TYR A 134 -1.53 26.15 -17.73
C TYR A 134 -2.36 25.33 -16.74
N GLU A 135 -2.09 24.04 -16.60
CA GLU A 135 -2.79 23.12 -15.70
C GLU A 135 -1.86 22.56 -14.62
N ASN A 136 -1.94 23.15 -13.42
CA ASN A 136 -1.03 22.85 -12.32
C ASN A 136 -1.33 21.54 -11.58
N ASN A 137 -2.44 20.86 -11.88
CA ASN A 137 -2.92 19.70 -11.11
C ASN A 137 -2.29 18.34 -11.51
N PHE A 138 -1.34 18.32 -12.45
CA PHE A 138 -0.70 17.09 -12.92
C PHE A 138 -0.06 16.31 -11.77
N ASN A 139 0.71 17.00 -10.93
CA ASN A 139 1.46 16.38 -9.84
C ASN A 139 0.52 15.72 -8.82
N GLU A 140 -0.53 16.45 -8.43
CA GLU A 140 -1.55 15.99 -7.51
C GLU A 140 -2.30 14.77 -8.03
N LEU A 141 -2.64 14.77 -9.33
CA LEU A 141 -3.32 13.65 -9.96
C LEU A 141 -2.43 12.41 -10.00
N CYS A 142 -1.14 12.55 -10.35
CA CYS A 142 -0.17 11.46 -10.29
C CYS A 142 -0.05 10.90 -8.87
N ALA A 143 0.00 11.75 -7.85
CA ALA A 143 0.05 11.32 -6.45
C ALA A 143 -1.22 10.55 -6.03
N LEU A 144 -2.41 10.99 -6.46
CA LEU A 144 -3.65 10.24 -6.21
C LEU A 144 -3.67 8.88 -6.90
N LYS A 145 -3.24 8.82 -8.16
CA LYS A 145 -3.12 7.55 -8.89
C LYS A 145 -2.20 6.59 -8.13
N ILE A 146 -0.99 7.04 -7.80
CA ILE A 146 0.00 6.21 -7.07
C ILE A 146 -0.54 5.76 -5.72
N GLY A 147 -1.27 6.62 -5.02
CA GLY A 147 -1.92 6.25 -3.76
C GLY A 147 -3.00 5.17 -3.93
N ASN A 148 -3.72 5.16 -5.05
CA ASN A 148 -4.70 4.11 -5.35
C ASN A 148 -4.03 2.81 -5.80
N ASP A 149 -3.00 2.89 -6.64
CA ASP A 149 -2.21 1.73 -7.07
C ASP A 149 -1.59 1.03 -5.84
N PHE A 150 -1.01 1.81 -4.91
CA PHE A 150 -0.47 1.28 -3.65
C PHE A 150 -1.55 0.56 -2.83
N GLU A 151 -2.73 1.15 -2.69
CA GLU A 151 -3.82 0.54 -1.90
C GLU A 151 -4.26 -0.79 -2.52
N ASN A 152 -4.38 -0.86 -3.84
CA ASN A 152 -4.73 -2.09 -4.54
C ASN A 152 -3.67 -3.19 -4.32
N ASP A 153 -2.39 -2.87 -4.56
CA ASP A 153 -1.29 -3.84 -4.39
C ASP A 153 -1.15 -4.25 -2.90
N PHE A 154 -1.41 -3.33 -1.97
CA PHE A 154 -1.35 -3.59 -0.53
C PHE A 154 -2.43 -4.57 -0.10
N ASP A 155 -3.66 -4.41 -0.60
CA ASP A 155 -4.76 -5.32 -0.32
C ASP A 155 -4.48 -6.72 -0.89
N GLU A 156 -3.91 -6.83 -2.08
CA GLU A 156 -3.49 -8.11 -2.68
C GLU A 156 -2.36 -8.80 -1.89
N CYS A 157 -1.45 -8.02 -1.31
CA CYS A 157 -0.27 -8.53 -0.59
C CYS A 157 -0.44 -8.54 0.94
N LYS A 158 -1.64 -8.28 1.45
CA LYS A 158 -1.89 -8.04 2.88
C LYS A 158 -1.49 -9.21 3.77
N GLU A 159 -1.68 -10.45 3.30
CA GLU A 159 -1.25 -11.65 4.03
C GLU A 159 0.28 -11.72 4.16
N HIS A 160 1.00 -11.29 3.12
CA HIS A 160 2.46 -11.23 3.12
C HIS A 160 2.99 -10.10 4.01
N LEU A 161 2.24 -9.01 4.15
CA LEU A 161 2.55 -7.87 5.02
C LEU A 161 1.97 -8.02 6.45
N SER A 162 1.73 -9.26 6.90
CA SER A 162 1.23 -9.54 8.24
C SER A 162 2.27 -9.32 9.33
N GLN A 163 1.80 -9.13 10.58
CA GLN A 163 2.68 -8.96 11.73
C GLN A 163 3.59 -10.17 11.96
N GLU A 164 3.10 -11.40 11.73
CA GLU A 164 3.92 -12.60 11.89
C GLU A 164 5.06 -12.66 10.85
N ASN A 165 4.80 -12.26 9.60
CA ASN A 165 5.85 -12.20 8.59
C ASN A 165 6.88 -11.10 8.89
N PHE A 166 6.43 -9.97 9.44
CA PHE A 166 7.32 -8.91 9.93
C PHE A 166 8.20 -9.39 11.10
N ILE A 167 7.62 -10.07 12.08
CA ILE A 167 8.38 -10.67 13.19
C ILE A 167 9.39 -11.68 12.64
N ALA A 168 8.97 -12.55 11.73
CA ALA A 168 9.83 -13.57 11.14
C ALA A 168 11.01 -12.96 10.37
N SER A 169 10.77 -11.92 9.56
CA SER A 169 11.82 -11.23 8.81
C SER A 169 12.83 -10.56 9.74
N ARG A 170 12.37 -10.00 10.87
CA ARG A 170 13.26 -9.44 11.89
C ARG A 170 14.13 -10.51 12.54
N ILE A 171 13.53 -11.59 13.03
CA ILE A 171 14.24 -12.71 13.67
C ILE A 171 15.33 -13.28 12.75
N GLN A 172 15.03 -13.43 11.45
CA GLN A 172 15.99 -13.91 10.46
C GLN A 172 17.27 -13.06 10.38
N THR A 173 17.19 -11.78 10.72
CA THR A 173 18.33 -10.85 10.67
C THR A 173 19.03 -10.66 12.02
N MET A 174 18.37 -11.03 13.14
CA MET A 174 18.86 -10.78 14.49
C MET A 174 20.15 -11.52 14.84
N SER A 175 20.43 -12.66 14.20
CA SER A 175 21.65 -13.44 14.42
C SER A 175 22.07 -14.11 13.13
N ASP A 176 23.38 -14.36 12.98
CA ASP A 176 23.93 -15.15 11.88
C ASP A 176 24.00 -16.66 12.24
N ASN A 177 23.73 -16.97 13.51
CA ASN A 177 23.73 -18.33 14.04
C ASN A 177 22.31 -18.93 13.97
N LYS A 178 22.13 -19.95 13.12
CA LYS A 178 20.83 -20.63 12.93
C LYS A 178 20.24 -21.20 14.22
N SER A 179 21.08 -21.72 15.14
CA SER A 179 20.60 -22.26 16.40
C SER A 179 20.01 -21.17 17.31
N VAL A 180 20.54 -19.94 17.24
CA VAL A 180 20.01 -18.79 17.97
C VAL A 180 18.69 -18.33 17.34
N ILE A 181 18.60 -18.30 16.01
CA ILE A 181 17.34 -18.01 15.30
C ILE A 181 16.24 -19.00 15.71
N GLU A 182 16.53 -20.31 15.69
CA GLU A 182 15.58 -21.36 16.10
C GLU A 182 15.17 -21.21 17.58
N LYS A 183 16.12 -20.89 18.46
CA LYS A 183 15.84 -20.61 19.87
C LYS A 183 14.92 -19.40 20.03
N ILE A 184 15.19 -18.30 19.34
CA ILE A 184 14.36 -17.09 19.38
C ILE A 184 12.93 -17.43 18.96
N HIS A 185 12.75 -18.17 17.86
CA HIS A 185 11.42 -18.62 17.42
C HIS A 185 10.69 -19.43 18.48
N LYS A 186 11.37 -20.39 19.11
CA LYS A 186 10.77 -21.25 20.15
C LYS A 186 10.41 -20.49 21.42
N GLU A 187 11.17 -19.45 21.75
CA GLU A 187 11.04 -18.70 23.00
C GLU A 187 10.44 -17.30 22.81
N LEU A 188 9.74 -17.04 21.69
CA LEU A 188 9.18 -15.73 21.35
C LEU A 188 8.35 -15.11 22.48
N ASP A 189 7.53 -15.94 23.12
CA ASP A 189 6.59 -15.54 24.16
C ASP A 189 7.14 -15.77 25.57
N ASN A 190 8.40 -16.18 25.71
CA ASN A 190 9.02 -16.48 27.01
C ASN A 190 9.27 -15.18 27.80
N PRO A 191 8.65 -15.01 28.99
CA PRO A 191 8.80 -13.80 29.80
C PRO A 191 10.20 -13.64 30.40
N ASN A 192 11.10 -14.62 30.28
CA ASN A 192 12.50 -14.44 30.66
C ASN A 192 13.27 -13.47 29.73
N TYR A 193 12.72 -13.19 28.55
CA TYR A 193 13.24 -12.18 27.63
C TYR A 193 12.50 -10.85 27.74
N ALA A 194 11.94 -10.53 28.90
CA ALA A 194 11.33 -9.23 29.16
C ALA A 194 12.38 -8.14 29.41
N LYS A 195 12.03 -6.88 29.13
CA LYS A 195 12.90 -5.72 29.32
C LYS A 195 13.38 -5.54 30.77
N ASP A 196 12.51 -5.82 31.75
CA ASP A 196 12.82 -5.72 33.18
C ASP A 196 13.82 -6.78 33.67
N LYS A 197 14.02 -7.86 32.89
CA LYS A 197 15.05 -8.88 33.11
C LYS A 197 16.36 -8.60 32.39
N LEU A 198 16.44 -7.55 31.56
CA LEU A 198 17.66 -7.20 30.85
C LEU A 198 18.79 -6.82 31.84
N LEU A 199 19.88 -7.58 31.81
CA LEU A 199 21.08 -7.32 32.60
C LEU A 199 22.07 -6.41 31.87
N GLY A 200 22.10 -6.48 30.54
CA GLY A 200 23.00 -5.66 29.73
C GLY A 200 23.27 -6.24 28.35
N LEU A 201 23.97 -5.44 27.56
CA LEU A 201 24.50 -5.80 26.25
C LEU A 201 26.02 -5.79 26.38
N PHE A 202 26.68 -6.80 25.81
CA PHE A 202 28.13 -6.99 25.91
C PHE A 202 28.68 -7.29 24.52
N ASP A 203 29.65 -6.52 24.06
CA ASP A 203 30.33 -6.82 22.80
C ASP A 203 31.19 -8.08 22.96
N ALA A 204 31.37 -8.85 21.88
CA ALA A 204 32.21 -10.03 21.90
C ALA A 204 33.70 -9.63 21.88
N GLU A 205 34.51 -10.19 22.78
CA GLU A 205 35.94 -9.83 22.90
C GLU A 205 36.75 -10.08 21.62
N ASN A 206 36.31 -11.02 20.78
CA ASN A 206 37.06 -11.48 19.60
C ASN A 206 36.26 -11.32 18.29
N SER A 207 35.15 -10.56 18.28
CA SER A 207 34.34 -10.36 17.08
C SER A 207 33.54 -9.07 17.13
N ASP A 208 33.80 -8.18 16.17
CA ASP A 208 33.01 -6.96 16.01
C ASP A 208 31.63 -7.21 15.38
N ASP A 209 31.40 -8.41 14.83
CA ASP A 209 30.17 -8.80 14.14
C ASP A 209 29.09 -9.37 15.07
N ILE A 210 29.39 -9.52 16.37
CA ILE A 210 28.51 -10.17 17.34
C ILE A 210 28.44 -9.35 18.63
N PHE A 211 27.26 -9.34 19.26
CA PHE A 211 27.09 -8.90 20.63
C PHE A 211 26.18 -9.85 21.40
N PHE A 212 26.35 -9.89 22.71
CA PHE A 212 25.56 -10.72 23.61
C PHE A 212 24.53 -9.89 24.37
N VAL A 213 23.32 -10.44 24.51
CA VAL A 213 22.26 -9.86 25.33
C VAL A 213 21.96 -10.79 26.47
N HIS A 214 22.10 -10.28 27.69
CA HIS A 214 21.98 -11.08 28.91
C HIS A 214 20.68 -10.73 29.61
N PHE A 215 19.89 -11.75 29.93
CA PHE A 215 18.69 -11.64 30.73
C PHE A 215 18.81 -12.46 32.01
N LYS A 216 18.25 -11.92 33.09
CA LYS A 216 18.09 -12.62 34.37
C LYS A 216 17.12 -13.78 34.18
N SER A 217 17.44 -14.92 34.78
CA SER A 217 16.49 -16.02 34.91
C SER A 217 15.92 -16.06 36.31
N ASP A 218 14.68 -16.51 36.39
CA ASP A 218 14.01 -16.78 37.66
C ASP A 218 14.41 -18.16 38.24
N LEU A 219 15.19 -18.95 37.49
CA LEU A 219 15.69 -20.25 37.94
C LEU A 219 17.00 -20.10 38.76
N PRO A 220 17.08 -20.73 39.94
CA PRO A 220 18.14 -20.46 40.94
C PRO A 220 19.54 -21.01 40.60
N GLU A 221 19.71 -21.83 39.57
CA GLU A 221 21.02 -22.41 39.21
C GLU A 221 21.56 -21.83 37.89
N LEU A 222 22.34 -20.74 37.99
CA LEU A 222 23.28 -20.22 36.97
C LEU A 222 22.77 -19.88 35.56
N SER A 223 21.50 -20.09 35.22
CA SER A 223 21.06 -19.97 33.84
C SER A 223 20.75 -18.53 33.44
N ARG A 224 21.77 -17.70 33.17
CA ARG A 224 21.53 -16.45 32.39
C ARG A 224 20.95 -16.84 31.04
N HIS A 225 19.85 -16.22 30.62
CA HIS A 225 19.40 -16.36 29.24
C HIS A 225 20.27 -15.44 28.40
N VAL A 226 21.17 -16.02 27.62
CA VAL A 226 22.04 -15.29 26.71
C VAL A 226 21.56 -15.50 25.28
N LEU A 227 21.54 -14.42 24.51
CA LEU A 227 21.37 -14.42 23.06
C LEU A 227 22.62 -13.85 22.40
N GLU A 228 23.15 -14.57 21.41
CA GLU A 228 24.25 -14.14 20.55
C GLU A 228 23.65 -13.52 19.28
N LEU A 229 23.73 -12.20 19.15
CA LEU A 229 23.05 -11.43 18.12
C LEU A 229 24.05 -10.75 17.18
N SER A 230 23.63 -10.53 15.94
CA SER A 230 24.46 -9.93 14.89
C SER A 230 24.66 -8.44 15.15
N ASN A 231 25.91 -8.00 15.23
CA ASN A 231 26.33 -6.61 15.32
C ASN A 231 26.66 -6.00 13.94
N ARG A 232 26.39 -6.71 12.85
CA ARG A 232 26.58 -6.23 11.48
C ARG A 232 25.74 -4.99 11.18
N GLY A 233 26.11 -4.27 10.13
CA GLY A 233 25.37 -3.15 9.60
C GLY A 233 23.90 -3.47 9.29
N ASN A 234 23.08 -2.41 9.32
CA ASN A 234 21.65 -2.43 9.06
C ASN A 234 21.29 -1.46 7.94
N GLU A 235 22.11 -1.43 6.89
CA GLU A 235 22.05 -0.47 5.80
C GLU A 235 20.70 -0.45 5.09
N ASN A 236 19.98 -1.58 5.08
CA ASN A 236 18.66 -1.71 4.46
C ASN A 236 17.52 -1.83 5.49
N GLY A 237 17.79 -1.48 6.75
CA GLY A 237 16.80 -1.55 7.83
C GLY A 237 16.63 -2.94 8.45
N GLU A 238 17.63 -3.82 8.30
CA GLU A 238 17.65 -5.12 8.95
C GLU A 238 17.67 -4.97 10.48
N PHE A 239 16.92 -5.83 11.18
CA PHE A 239 16.75 -5.74 12.63
C PHE A 239 17.93 -6.39 13.38
N ARG A 240 19.08 -5.74 13.25
CA ARG A 240 20.39 -6.15 13.81
C ARG A 240 21.22 -4.93 14.18
N GLY A 241 22.40 -5.16 14.75
CA GLY A 241 23.38 -4.11 15.03
C GLY A 241 22.80 -2.97 15.87
N SER A 242 23.10 -1.73 15.46
CA SER A 242 22.68 -0.52 16.17
C SER A 242 21.16 -0.40 16.33
N LEU A 243 20.37 -0.81 15.33
CA LEU A 243 18.91 -0.76 15.39
C LEU A 243 18.36 -1.71 16.45
N LEU A 244 18.87 -2.94 16.48
CA LEU A 244 18.47 -3.93 17.48
C LEU A 244 18.94 -3.54 18.89
N LYS A 245 20.20 -3.08 19.03
CA LYS A 245 20.74 -2.58 20.30
C LYS A 245 19.84 -1.47 20.87
N LYS A 246 19.48 -0.49 20.04
CA LYS A 246 18.57 0.60 20.40
C LYS A 246 17.19 0.09 20.84
N ALA A 247 16.57 -0.80 20.06
CA ALA A 247 15.26 -1.36 20.41
C ALA A 247 15.29 -2.12 21.76
N ILE A 248 16.33 -2.93 22.00
CA ILE A 248 16.51 -3.65 23.27
C ILE A 248 16.68 -2.68 24.43
N GLN A 249 17.38 -1.56 24.23
CA GLN A 249 17.71 -0.59 25.27
C GLN A 249 16.58 0.40 25.58
N GLU A 250 15.83 0.85 24.56
CA GLU A 250 14.89 1.97 24.70
C GLU A 250 13.42 1.54 24.72
N SER A 251 13.08 0.38 24.15
CA SER A 251 11.67 -0.06 24.10
C SER A 251 11.23 -0.76 25.39
N HIS A 252 9.93 -0.64 25.69
CA HIS A 252 9.25 -1.48 26.68
C HIS A 252 8.68 -2.72 26.00
N TYR A 253 9.07 -3.91 26.45
CA TYR A 253 8.58 -5.20 25.93
C TYR A 253 8.55 -6.25 27.04
N LYS A 254 7.58 -7.15 26.99
CA LYS A 254 7.40 -8.26 27.94
C LYS A 254 8.01 -9.58 27.47
N ASN A 255 8.37 -9.68 26.19
CA ASN A 255 9.00 -10.84 25.58
C ASN A 255 9.60 -10.47 24.21
N LEU A 256 10.23 -11.44 23.53
CA LEU A 256 10.84 -11.23 22.22
C LEU A 256 9.80 -10.93 21.12
N ARG A 257 8.58 -11.48 21.22
CA ARG A 257 7.50 -11.18 20.27
C ARG A 257 7.17 -9.69 20.28
N GLU A 258 6.98 -9.09 21.45
CA GLU A 258 6.69 -7.66 21.58
C GLU A 258 7.85 -6.79 21.09
N LEU A 259 9.10 -7.17 21.41
CA LEU A 259 10.30 -6.50 20.89
C LEU A 259 10.34 -6.54 19.35
N CYS A 260 10.14 -7.72 18.76
CA CYS A 260 10.18 -7.89 17.31
C CYS A 260 9.01 -7.20 16.61
N SER A 261 7.84 -7.11 17.26
CA SER A 261 6.65 -6.42 16.71
C SER A 261 6.78 -4.89 16.67
N HIS A 262 7.75 -4.32 17.40
CA HIS A 262 7.84 -2.87 17.54
C HIS A 262 8.07 -2.17 16.19
N GLY A 263 7.21 -1.23 15.83
CA GLY A 263 7.29 -0.53 14.54
C GLY A 263 6.58 -1.24 13.38
N PHE A 264 5.84 -2.33 13.63
CA PHE A 264 4.96 -2.93 12.62
C PHE A 264 3.96 -1.90 12.08
N MET A 265 3.77 -1.88 10.75
CA MET A 265 2.89 -0.92 10.06
C MET A 265 3.25 0.55 10.34
N THR A 266 4.54 0.84 10.52
CA THR A 266 5.08 2.21 10.63
C THR A 266 6.10 2.47 9.52
N LYS A 267 6.71 3.66 9.50
CA LYS A 267 7.83 3.97 8.60
C LYS A 267 9.11 3.16 8.87
N ASP A 268 9.19 2.51 10.04
CA ASP A 268 10.31 1.67 10.46
C ASP A 268 10.08 0.18 10.13
N ASP A 269 8.95 -0.14 9.47
CA ASP A 269 8.65 -1.48 8.99
C ASP A 269 9.38 -1.72 7.66
N SER A 270 10.47 -2.49 7.69
CA SER A 270 11.31 -2.73 6.51
C SER A 270 10.59 -3.47 5.38
N LEU A 271 9.64 -4.37 5.69
CA LEU A 271 8.82 -5.04 4.68
C LEU A 271 7.91 -4.04 3.99
N LEU A 272 7.26 -3.16 4.76
CA LEU A 272 6.39 -2.12 4.22
C LEU A 272 7.17 -1.08 3.40
N VAL A 273 8.37 -0.68 3.86
CA VAL A 273 9.25 0.23 3.13
C VAL A 273 9.67 -0.39 1.80
N TYR A 274 10.10 -1.65 1.79
CA TYR A 274 10.45 -2.37 0.57
C TYR A 274 9.27 -2.45 -0.39
N PHE A 275 8.09 -2.84 0.10
CA PHE A 275 6.84 -2.88 -0.65
C PHE A 275 6.48 -1.53 -1.27
N SER A 276 6.63 -0.43 -0.53
CA SER A 276 6.28 0.92 -0.98
C SER A 276 7.26 1.51 -2.02
N THR A 277 8.46 0.95 -2.14
CA THR A 277 9.57 1.54 -2.91
C THR A 277 9.28 1.64 -4.42
N PRO A 278 8.71 0.63 -5.11
CA PRO A 278 8.31 0.76 -6.52
C PRO A 278 7.31 1.89 -6.76
N HIS A 279 6.33 2.10 -5.87
CA HIS A 279 5.34 3.17 -5.98
C HIS A 279 5.98 4.55 -5.87
N LYS A 280 6.94 4.71 -4.95
CA LYS A 280 7.76 5.94 -4.85
C LYS A 280 8.50 6.20 -6.15
N PHE A 281 9.16 5.20 -6.73
CA PHE A 281 9.88 5.36 -8.00
C PHE A 281 8.95 5.70 -9.15
N ASN A 282 7.78 5.06 -9.24
CA ASN A 282 6.78 5.40 -10.24
C ASN A 282 6.32 6.86 -10.11
N LEU A 283 6.09 7.34 -8.89
CA LEU A 283 5.77 8.76 -8.67
C LEU A 283 6.92 9.67 -9.13
N ILE A 284 8.16 9.36 -8.77
CA ILE A 284 9.34 10.12 -9.21
C ILE A 284 9.45 10.13 -10.74
N ASN A 285 9.14 9.03 -11.41
CA ASN A 285 9.16 8.95 -12.86
C ASN A 285 8.07 9.82 -13.50
N TYR A 286 6.92 9.97 -12.86
CA TYR A 286 5.87 10.86 -13.34
C TYR A 286 6.21 12.34 -13.17
N ILE A 287 6.57 12.74 -11.95
CA ILE A 287 6.59 14.17 -11.57
C ILE A 287 8.00 14.72 -11.38
N GLY A 288 9.03 13.89 -11.37
CA GLY A 288 10.39 14.29 -11.03
C GLY A 288 10.59 14.51 -9.52
N LYS A 289 11.84 14.32 -9.06
CA LYS A 289 12.19 14.40 -7.63
C LYS A 289 11.92 15.78 -7.03
N ASP A 290 12.14 16.84 -7.80
CA ASP A 290 12.01 18.22 -7.33
C ASP A 290 10.56 18.64 -7.06
N ASN A 291 9.58 17.93 -7.63
CA ASN A 291 8.16 18.22 -7.46
C ASN A 291 7.50 17.43 -6.31
N LEU A 292 8.24 16.55 -5.62
CA LEU A 292 7.69 15.72 -4.54
C LEU A 292 7.13 16.56 -3.37
N GLY A 293 7.69 17.74 -3.13
CA GLY A 293 7.20 18.66 -2.10
C GLY A 293 5.76 19.11 -2.33
N ASN A 294 5.35 19.24 -3.59
CA ASN A 294 4.02 19.75 -3.96
C ASN A 294 2.90 18.76 -3.59
N VAL A 295 3.22 17.47 -3.49
CA VAL A 295 2.23 16.39 -3.33
C VAL A 295 2.21 15.76 -1.93
N GLN A 296 3.04 16.24 -1.01
CA GLN A 296 3.11 15.73 0.38
C GLN A 296 1.74 15.69 1.06
N HIS A 297 0.94 16.74 0.88
CA HIS A 297 -0.37 16.85 1.51
C HIS A 297 -1.35 15.74 1.07
N ILE A 298 -1.26 15.28 -0.18
CA ILE A 298 -2.07 14.17 -0.69
C ILE A 298 -1.57 12.84 -0.13
N LEU A 299 -0.26 12.61 -0.18
CA LEU A 299 0.35 11.37 0.28
C LEU A 299 0.20 11.19 1.80
N ARG A 300 0.20 12.29 2.56
CA ARG A 300 -0.03 12.28 4.01
C ARG A 300 -1.44 11.83 4.39
N ASN A 301 -2.42 12.08 3.52
CA ASN A 301 -3.80 11.65 3.72
C ASN A 301 -4.03 10.18 3.34
N LYS A 302 -3.09 9.53 2.65
CA LYS A 302 -3.13 8.09 2.33
C LYS A 302 -2.51 7.28 3.47
N LYS A 303 -3.35 6.90 4.45
CA LYS A 303 -2.96 6.14 5.64
C LYS A 303 -2.68 4.68 5.33
N VAL A 304 -1.65 4.13 5.97
CA VAL A 304 -1.27 2.71 5.89
C VAL A 304 -0.91 2.27 7.31
N GLY A 305 -1.82 1.55 7.96
CA GLY A 305 -1.70 1.22 9.39
C GLY A 305 -1.43 2.44 10.26
N ASN A 306 -0.27 2.47 10.94
CA ASN A 306 0.13 3.57 11.84
C ASN A 306 1.02 4.63 11.16
N THR A 307 1.17 4.58 9.84
CA THR A 307 1.95 5.53 9.03
C THR A 307 1.13 6.05 7.85
N ASN A 308 1.78 6.70 6.90
CA ASN A 308 1.20 7.17 5.64
C ASN A 308 2.25 7.14 4.51
N LEU A 309 1.79 7.32 3.27
CA LEU A 309 2.69 7.29 2.11
C LEU A 309 3.74 8.41 2.11
N CYS A 310 3.47 9.58 2.72
CA CYS A 310 4.46 10.66 2.83
C CYS A 310 5.66 10.22 3.69
N GLU A 311 5.39 9.58 4.83
CA GLU A 311 6.42 9.04 5.74
C GLU A 311 7.18 7.88 5.09
N LEU A 312 6.47 6.91 4.49
CA LEU A 312 7.08 5.75 3.82
C LEU A 312 7.97 6.17 2.65
N PHE A 313 7.55 7.18 1.88
CA PHE A 313 8.34 7.69 0.77
C PHE A 313 9.49 8.59 1.24
N LYS A 314 9.62 8.83 2.56
CA LYS A 314 10.62 9.71 3.18
C LYS A 314 10.53 11.14 2.64
N LEU A 315 9.31 11.65 2.52
CA LEU A 315 9.04 13.00 2.01
C LEU A 315 8.77 14.01 3.11
N ASP A 316 8.52 13.58 4.35
CA ASP A 316 8.47 14.48 5.49
C ASP A 316 9.89 15.02 5.75
N LEU A 317 10.17 16.18 5.18
CA LEU A 317 11.37 16.94 5.52
C LEU A 317 11.23 17.41 6.97
N PRO A 318 12.32 17.41 7.77
CA PRO A 318 12.30 18.11 9.04
C PRO A 318 11.92 19.56 8.78
N GLU A 319 11.04 20.12 9.62
CA GLU A 319 10.85 21.56 9.69
C GLU A 319 12.25 22.18 9.72
N ARG A 320 12.55 23.06 8.76
CA ARG A 320 13.79 23.85 8.83
C ARG A 320 13.74 24.57 10.16
N VAL A 321 14.60 24.17 11.09
CA VAL A 321 14.90 24.97 12.28
C VAL A 321 15.54 26.24 11.72
N SER A 322 14.72 27.28 11.61
CA SER A 322 15.10 28.63 11.20
C SER A 322 15.99 29.28 12.24
#